data_AF-A0A6I4ZEK1-F1
#
_entry.id   AF-A0A6I4ZEK1-F1
#
_cell.length_a   1.000
_cell.length_b   1.000
_cell.length_c   1.000
_cell.angle_alpha   90.00
_cell.angle_beta   90.00
_cell.angle_gamma   90.00
#
_symmetry.space_group_name_H-M   'P 1'
#
loop_
_entity.id
_entity.type
_entity.pdbx_description
1 polymer ?
#
loop_
_entity_poly.entity_id
_entity_poly.type
_entity_poly.pdbx_seq_one_letter_code
_entity_poly.pdbx_strand_id
1 'polypeptide(L)'
;MGALIDHLKSLSAEGASIEDVTAAAEAELAGGALLTSELEDPEGAIAGAAVEAEALHQNVQGAIQRFPASQSAGFHRTDLDPRAMAVVATMAYARRGGVYLPKDLEEMVAEGRVSEEWHARESVRIRVLMTILPMFIAAIERGELIPATFAVGITEVAQRLGRVRIPQAAAT
;
A
#
# COMPACT_ATOMS: atom_id res chain seq x y z
N MET A 1 18.99 2.46 -3.75
CA MET A 1 17.68 3.10 -3.57
C MET A 1 16.65 2.01 -3.37
N GLY A 2 15.64 2.20 -2.51
CA GLY A 2 14.72 1.15 -2.11
C GLY A 2 15.03 0.53 -0.75
N ALA A 3 15.99 1.06 0.02
CA ALA A 3 16.43 0.44 1.27
C ALA A 3 15.31 0.33 2.31
N LEU A 4 14.39 1.32 2.35
CA LEU A 4 13.21 1.25 3.20
C LEU A 4 12.27 0.12 2.73
N ILE A 5 11.98 0.09 1.43
CA ILE A 5 11.07 -0.91 0.87
C ILE A 5 11.63 -2.33 1.00
N ASP A 6 12.92 -2.51 0.75
CA ASP A 6 13.62 -3.78 0.90
C ASP A 6 13.62 -4.25 2.36
N HIS A 7 13.84 -3.32 3.31
CA HIS A 7 13.76 -3.61 4.73
C HIS A 7 12.37 -4.10 5.15
N LEU A 8 11.31 -3.39 4.74
CA LEU A 8 9.92 -3.77 5.07
C LEU A 8 9.53 -5.10 4.41
N LYS A 9 10.00 -5.35 3.18
CA LYS A 9 9.83 -6.65 2.51
C LYS A 9 10.55 -7.78 3.27
N SER A 10 11.75 -7.53 3.79
CA SER A 10 12.49 -8.50 4.62
C SER A 10 11.73 -8.84 5.90
N LEU A 11 11.26 -7.82 6.64
CA LEU A 11 10.47 -8.04 7.86
C LEU A 11 9.22 -8.88 7.59
N SER A 12 8.49 -8.56 6.51
CA SER A 12 7.33 -9.33 6.09
C SER A 12 7.68 -10.78 5.75
N ALA A 13 8.78 -11.00 5.02
CA ALA A 13 9.25 -12.34 4.66
C ALA A 13 9.74 -13.17 5.87
N GLU A 14 10.26 -12.50 6.90
CA GLU A 14 10.67 -13.11 8.18
C GLU A 14 9.49 -13.42 9.12
N GLY A 15 8.26 -13.09 8.70
CA GLY A 15 7.04 -13.41 9.43
C GLY A 15 6.64 -12.36 10.47
N ALA A 16 7.14 -11.13 10.37
CA ALA A 16 6.67 -10.02 11.20
C ALA A 16 5.16 -9.79 11.00
N SER A 17 4.48 -9.33 12.05
CA SER A 17 3.06 -9.03 11.95
C SER A 17 2.81 -7.77 11.11
N ILE A 18 1.59 -7.61 10.59
CA ILE A 18 1.18 -6.36 9.90
C ILE A 18 1.42 -5.14 10.79
N GLU A 19 1.18 -5.28 12.09
CA GLU A 19 1.38 -4.21 13.07
C GLU A 19 2.86 -3.84 13.20
N ASP A 20 3.74 -4.84 13.32
CA ASP A 20 5.19 -4.61 13.46
C ASP A 20 5.76 -3.94 12.20
N VAL A 21 5.36 -4.42 11.01
CA VAL A 21 5.80 -3.82 9.73
C VAL A 21 5.25 -2.40 9.58
N THR A 22 4.01 -2.15 10.00
CA THR A 22 3.42 -0.80 9.98
C THR A 22 4.16 0.14 10.92
N ALA A 23 4.45 -0.30 12.15
CA ALA A 23 5.18 0.51 13.13
C ALA A 23 6.62 0.82 12.68
N ALA A 24 7.32 -0.17 12.10
CA ALA A 24 8.64 0.05 11.50
C ALA A 24 8.57 1.08 10.36
N ALA A 25 7.56 0.97 9.50
CA ALA A 25 7.36 1.92 8.41
C ALA A 25 7.03 3.33 8.91
N GLU A 26 6.21 3.48 9.94
CA GLU A 26 5.90 4.78 10.56
C GLU A 26 7.18 5.44 11.12
N ALA A 27 8.01 4.66 11.81
CA ALA A 27 9.27 5.14 12.38
C ALA A 27 10.22 5.63 11.29
N GLU A 28 10.36 4.87 10.20
CA GLU A 28 11.21 5.26 9.07
C GLU A 28 10.66 6.47 8.32
N LEU A 29 9.37 6.50 8.02
CA LEU A 29 8.71 7.65 7.39
C LEU A 29 8.78 8.93 8.22
N ALA A 30 8.90 8.83 9.55
CA ALA A 30 9.03 9.97 10.46
C ALA A 30 10.45 10.57 10.49
N GLY A 31 11.38 10.12 9.63
CA GLY A 31 12.76 10.59 9.59
C GLY A 31 13.79 9.55 10.00
N GLY A 32 13.47 8.27 9.90
CA GLY A 32 14.43 7.19 10.11
C GLY A 32 15.51 7.13 9.04
N ALA A 33 16.55 6.35 9.31
CA ALA A 33 17.77 6.33 8.51
C ALA A 33 17.55 5.83 7.07
N LEU A 34 16.55 4.97 6.85
CA LEU A 34 16.28 4.40 5.53
C LEU A 34 15.54 5.38 4.62
N LEU A 35 14.75 6.28 5.19
CA LEU A 35 14.00 7.30 4.44
C LEU A 35 14.92 8.25 3.68
N THR A 36 16.07 8.62 4.24
CA THR A 36 17.02 9.54 3.60
C THR A 36 17.39 9.04 2.20
N SER A 37 17.69 7.75 2.06
CA SER A 37 18.04 7.15 0.78
C SER A 37 16.90 7.10 -0.25
N GLU A 38 15.64 7.19 0.19
CA GLU A 38 14.48 7.25 -0.70
C GLU A 38 14.23 8.68 -1.21
N LEU A 39 14.60 9.70 -0.43
CA LEU A 39 14.36 11.10 -0.77
C LEU A 39 15.53 11.78 -1.48
N GLU A 40 16.73 11.18 -1.44
CA GLU A 40 17.89 11.61 -2.23
C GLU A 40 17.73 11.41 -3.75
N ASP A 41 16.79 10.57 -4.17
CA ASP A 41 16.43 10.33 -5.57
C ASP A 41 14.90 10.39 -5.77
N PRO A 42 14.34 11.60 -5.92
CA PRO A 42 12.91 11.84 -6.13
C PRO A 42 12.32 11.10 -7.35
N GLU A 43 13.03 11.11 -8.48
CA GLU A 43 12.60 10.45 -9.72
C GLU A 43 12.46 8.95 -9.50
N GLY A 44 13.45 8.36 -8.82
CA GLY A 44 13.46 6.97 -8.43
C GLY A 44 12.33 6.59 -7.47
N ALA A 45 12.02 7.44 -6.49
CA ALA A 45 10.88 7.22 -5.60
C ALA A 45 9.54 7.22 -6.35
N ILE A 46 9.38 8.13 -7.32
CA ILE A 46 8.17 8.23 -8.15
C ILE A 46 8.05 7.02 -9.09
N ALA A 47 9.11 6.70 -9.84
CA ALA A 47 9.13 5.55 -10.74
C ALA A 47 8.90 4.24 -9.99
N GLY A 48 9.49 4.09 -8.80
CA GLY A 48 9.28 2.96 -7.92
C GLY A 48 7.82 2.79 -7.49
N ALA A 49 7.07 3.89 -7.31
CA ALA A 49 5.65 3.81 -6.93
C ALA A 49 4.79 3.18 -8.03
N ALA A 50 5.08 3.46 -9.30
CA ALA A 50 4.41 2.82 -10.43
C ALA A 50 4.71 1.31 -10.49
N VAL A 51 5.97 0.92 -10.24
CA VAL A 51 6.38 -0.50 -10.22
C VAL A 51 5.68 -1.28 -9.11
N GLU A 52 5.65 -0.74 -7.88
CA GLU A 52 4.96 -1.40 -6.77
C GLU A 52 3.43 -1.45 -6.97
N ALA A 53 2.86 -0.46 -7.65
CA ALA A 53 1.43 -0.45 -7.99
C ALA A 53 1.07 -1.58 -8.96
N GLU A 54 1.90 -1.80 -9.99
CA GLU A 54 1.72 -2.90 -10.93
C GLU A 54 1.92 -4.26 -10.25
N ALA A 55 2.95 -4.39 -9.41
CA ALA A 55 3.18 -5.62 -8.63
C ALA A 55 1.97 -5.94 -7.72
N LEU A 56 1.42 -4.92 -7.04
CA LEU A 56 0.21 -5.08 -6.24
C LEU A 56 -1.00 -5.45 -7.09
N HIS A 57 -1.16 -4.84 -8.27
CA HIS A 57 -2.25 -5.18 -9.20
C HIS A 57 -2.19 -6.66 -9.58
N GLN A 58 -1.01 -7.17 -9.93
CA GLN A 58 -0.81 -8.58 -10.26
C GLN A 58 -1.12 -9.49 -9.05
N ASN A 59 -0.70 -9.11 -7.84
CA ASN A 59 -1.02 -9.85 -6.62
C ASN A 59 -2.53 -9.89 -6.36
N VAL A 60 -3.23 -8.76 -6.52
CA VAL A 60 -4.69 -8.65 -6.40
C VAL A 60 -5.39 -9.57 -7.41
N GLN A 61 -4.97 -9.55 -8.69
CA GLN A 61 -5.53 -10.45 -9.71
C GLN A 61 -5.31 -11.92 -9.37
N GLY A 62 -4.10 -12.28 -8.94
CA GLY A 62 -3.78 -13.64 -8.51
C GLY A 62 -4.61 -14.09 -7.30
N ALA A 63 -4.82 -13.22 -6.32
CA ALA A 63 -5.62 -13.51 -5.15
C ALA A 63 -7.11 -13.71 -5.50
N ILE A 64 -7.68 -12.86 -6.36
CA ILE A 64 -9.06 -13.00 -6.82
C ILE A 64 -9.28 -14.36 -7.50
N GLN A 65 -8.33 -14.82 -8.32
CA GLN A 65 -8.41 -16.12 -9.00
C GLN A 65 -8.38 -17.31 -8.03
N ARG A 66 -7.82 -17.14 -6.83
CA ARG A 66 -7.76 -18.18 -5.79
C ARG A 66 -9.05 -18.29 -4.97
N PHE A 67 -9.96 -17.31 -5.03
CA PHE A 67 -11.24 -17.36 -4.35
C PHE A 67 -12.33 -17.93 -5.28
N PRO A 68 -12.88 -19.13 -5.00
CA PRO A 68 -13.93 -19.71 -5.84
C PRO A 68 -15.20 -18.86 -5.76
N ALA A 69 -15.92 -18.72 -6.87
CA ALA A 69 -17.25 -18.08 -6.87
C ALA A 69 -18.17 -18.78 -5.86
N SER A 70 -18.98 -18.01 -5.13
CA SER A 70 -19.89 -18.54 -4.13
C SER A 70 -20.94 -19.43 -4.82
N GLN A 71 -21.00 -20.73 -4.47
CA GLN A 71 -21.99 -21.66 -5.03
C GLN A 71 -23.42 -21.48 -4.46
N SER A 72 -23.66 -20.49 -3.60
CA SER A 72 -24.89 -20.40 -2.79
C SER A 72 -26.05 -19.60 -3.41
N ALA A 73 -26.01 -19.19 -4.68
CA ALA A 73 -27.14 -18.50 -5.31
C ALA A 73 -27.62 -19.24 -6.57
N GLY A 74 -28.85 -19.75 -6.51
CA GLY A 74 -29.53 -20.34 -7.67
C GLY A 74 -29.64 -19.35 -8.83
N PHE A 75 -29.31 -19.83 -10.04
CA PHE A 75 -29.58 -19.34 -11.40
C PHE A 75 -29.44 -17.85 -11.79
N HIS A 76 -29.43 -16.88 -10.88
CA HIS A 76 -29.40 -15.45 -11.18
C HIS A 76 -28.66 -14.64 -10.12
N ARG A 77 -27.35 -14.84 -9.97
CA ARG A 77 -26.36 -13.82 -9.55
C ARG A 77 -24.98 -14.46 -9.43
N THR A 78 -24.02 -13.94 -10.20
CA THR A 78 -22.60 -14.14 -9.98
C THR A 78 -22.18 -13.36 -8.74
N ASP A 79 -22.50 -13.89 -7.56
CA ASP A 79 -22.01 -13.30 -6.32
C ASP A 79 -20.54 -13.71 -6.14
N LEU A 80 -19.64 -12.75 -6.40
CA LEU A 80 -18.21 -12.87 -6.12
C LEU A 80 -18.01 -13.27 -4.64
N ASP A 81 -17.00 -14.11 -4.37
CA ASP A 81 -16.61 -14.45 -3.00
C ASP A 81 -16.39 -13.16 -2.19
N PRO A 82 -16.92 -13.05 -0.96
CA PRO A 82 -16.70 -11.87 -0.12
C PRO A 82 -15.24 -11.47 0.08
N ARG A 83 -14.31 -12.42 0.06
CA ARG A 83 -12.86 -12.18 0.10
C ARG A 83 -12.37 -11.55 -1.21
N ALA A 84 -12.84 -12.06 -2.36
CA ALA A 84 -12.53 -11.46 -3.65
C ALA A 84 -13.04 -10.01 -3.73
N MET A 85 -14.27 -9.75 -3.25
CA MET A 85 -14.79 -8.38 -3.19
C MET A 85 -13.94 -7.46 -2.32
N ALA A 86 -13.50 -7.94 -1.15
CA ALA A 86 -12.63 -7.17 -0.26
C ALA A 86 -11.28 -6.86 -0.94
N VAL A 87 -10.66 -7.85 -1.59
CA VAL A 87 -9.38 -7.69 -2.30
C VAL A 87 -9.50 -6.76 -3.52
N VAL A 88 -10.61 -6.80 -4.26
CA VAL A 88 -10.88 -5.82 -5.35
C VAL A 88 -10.93 -4.39 -4.82
N ALA A 89 -11.51 -4.19 -3.63
CA ALA A 89 -11.69 -2.87 -3.04
C ALA A 89 -10.44 -2.33 -2.30
N THR A 90 -9.34 -3.08 -2.25
CA THR A 90 -8.07 -2.74 -1.56
C THR A 90 -7.64 -1.29 -1.81
N MET A 91 -7.51 -0.87 -3.07
CA MET A 91 -7.05 0.48 -3.42
C MET A 91 -8.08 1.57 -3.07
N ALA A 92 -9.36 1.24 -3.11
CA ALA A 92 -10.41 2.17 -2.68
C ALA A 92 -10.36 2.41 -1.16
N TYR A 93 -10.03 1.38 -0.37
CA TYR A 93 -9.84 1.50 1.08
C TYR A 93 -8.57 2.30 1.43
N ALA A 94 -7.49 2.10 0.68
CA ALA A 94 -6.26 2.89 0.80
C ALA A 94 -6.51 4.39 0.60
N ARG A 95 -7.21 4.75 -0.50
CA ARG A 95 -7.59 6.14 -0.79
C ARG A 95 -8.45 6.75 0.32
N ARG A 96 -9.42 6.01 0.86
CA ARG A 96 -10.25 6.46 2.00
C ARG A 96 -9.44 6.72 3.26
N GLY A 97 -8.29 6.07 3.41
CA GLY A 97 -7.37 6.31 4.51
C GLY A 97 -6.48 7.54 4.33
N GLY A 98 -6.54 8.24 3.20
CA GLY A 98 -5.79 9.48 2.98
C GLY A 98 -4.42 9.27 2.33
N VAL A 99 -4.20 8.13 1.65
CA VAL A 99 -3.00 7.92 0.82
C VAL A 99 -3.38 8.09 -0.65
N TYR A 100 -2.59 8.89 -1.38
CA TYR A 100 -2.78 9.15 -2.81
C TYR A 100 -2.23 8.00 -3.65
N LEU A 101 -2.91 7.64 -4.74
CA LEU A 101 -2.37 6.65 -5.68
C LEU A 101 -1.41 7.31 -6.66
N PRO A 102 -0.49 6.57 -7.31
CA PRO A 102 0.49 7.16 -8.22
C PRO A 102 -0.15 8.03 -9.30
N LYS A 103 -1.25 7.56 -9.91
CA LYS A 103 -2.00 8.33 -10.90
C LYS A 103 -2.60 9.64 -10.34
N ASP A 104 -3.09 9.61 -9.09
CA ASP A 104 -3.63 10.82 -8.45
C ASP A 104 -2.52 11.86 -8.24
N LEU A 105 -1.31 11.40 -7.89
CA LEU A 105 -0.14 12.25 -7.71
C LEU A 105 0.36 12.85 -9.04
N GLU A 106 0.43 12.03 -10.10
CA GLU A 106 0.77 12.48 -11.45
C GLU A 106 -0.18 13.59 -11.94
N GLU A 107 -1.49 13.40 -11.76
CA GLU A 107 -2.51 14.40 -12.11
C GLU A 107 -2.32 15.70 -11.32
N MET A 108 -2.08 15.60 -10.00
CA MET A 108 -1.85 16.78 -9.15
C MET A 108 -0.59 17.57 -9.54
N VAL A 109 0.48 16.89 -9.97
CA VAL A 109 1.70 17.55 -10.47
C VAL A 109 1.45 18.21 -11.83
N ALA A 110 0.79 17.51 -12.75
CA ALA A 110 0.45 18.06 -14.07
C ALA A 110 -0.44 19.31 -13.98
N GLU A 111 -1.33 19.35 -12.97
CA GLU A 111 -2.16 20.51 -12.64
C GLU A 111 -1.41 21.64 -11.91
N GLY A 112 -0.14 21.45 -11.54
CA GLY A 112 0.66 22.42 -10.81
C GLY A 112 0.21 22.62 -9.35
N ARG A 113 -0.50 21.66 -8.76
CA ARG A 113 -1.07 21.77 -7.40
C ARG A 113 -0.06 21.44 -6.31
N VAL A 114 1.00 20.71 -6.63
CA VAL A 114 2.00 20.21 -5.68
C VAL A 114 3.41 20.30 -6.26
N SER A 115 4.42 20.39 -5.38
CA SER A 115 5.83 20.34 -5.79
C SER A 115 6.30 18.91 -6.04
N GLU A 116 7.38 18.77 -6.80
CA GLU A 116 8.05 17.48 -7.01
C GLU A 116 8.56 16.86 -5.70
N GLU A 117 9.09 17.67 -4.78
CA GLU A 117 9.50 17.23 -3.44
C GLU A 117 8.31 16.67 -2.63
N TRP A 118 7.13 17.29 -2.75
CA TRP A 118 5.92 16.75 -2.13
C TRP A 118 5.50 15.44 -2.79
N HIS A 119 5.53 15.38 -4.12
CA HIS A 119 5.23 14.18 -4.89
C HIS A 119 6.14 13.00 -4.48
N ALA A 120 7.45 13.21 -4.40
CA ALA A 120 8.39 12.16 -3.99
C ALA A 120 8.07 11.59 -2.61
N ARG A 121 7.75 12.43 -1.62
CA ARG A 121 7.36 11.97 -0.28
C ARG A 121 6.08 11.15 -0.29
N GLU A 122 5.06 11.59 -1.02
CA GLU A 122 3.83 10.82 -1.16
C GLU A 122 4.04 9.51 -1.93
N SER A 123 4.95 9.51 -2.91
CA SER A 123 5.38 8.31 -3.63
C SER A 123 6.06 7.30 -2.70
N VAL A 124 6.90 7.74 -1.76
CA VAL A 124 7.44 6.84 -0.71
C VAL A 124 6.33 6.30 0.18
N ARG A 125 5.39 7.16 0.62
CA ARG A 125 4.26 6.74 1.46
C ARG A 125 3.41 5.65 0.80
N ILE A 126 3.06 5.83 -0.48
CA ILE A 126 2.25 4.82 -1.19
C ILE A 126 3.04 3.53 -1.45
N ARG A 127 4.34 3.60 -1.72
CA ARG A 127 5.21 2.41 -1.85
C ARG A 127 5.26 1.59 -0.56
N VAL A 128 5.36 2.26 0.58
CA VAL A 128 5.26 1.62 1.90
C VAL A 128 3.92 0.90 2.04
N LEU A 129 2.81 1.58 1.76
CA LEU A 129 1.49 0.96 1.85
C LEU A 129 1.38 -0.26 0.91
N MET A 130 1.84 -0.14 -0.34
CA MET A 130 1.86 -1.24 -1.32
C MET A 130 2.72 -2.42 -0.89
N THR A 131 3.69 -2.22 0.00
CA THR A 131 4.48 -3.30 0.61
C THR A 131 3.70 -4.03 1.70
N ILE A 132 2.83 -3.32 2.44
CA ILE A 132 2.03 -3.89 3.53
C ILE A 132 0.76 -4.59 3.01
N LEU A 133 0.13 -4.06 1.96
CA LEU A 133 -1.14 -4.61 1.42
C LEU A 133 -1.09 -6.11 1.04
N PRO A 134 -0.01 -6.65 0.45
CA PRO A 134 0.15 -8.09 0.25
C PRO A 134 0.01 -8.93 1.52
N MET A 135 0.38 -8.40 2.68
CA MET A 135 0.24 -9.12 3.96
C MET A 135 -1.23 -9.30 4.34
N PHE A 136 -2.06 -8.28 4.10
CA PHE A 136 -3.52 -8.37 4.30
C PHE A 136 -4.14 -9.42 3.36
N ILE A 137 -3.71 -9.43 2.09
CA ILE A 137 -4.16 -10.42 1.10
C ILE A 137 -3.74 -11.82 1.55
N ALA A 138 -2.51 -12.01 2.00
CA ALA A 138 -2.07 -13.32 2.47
C ALA A 138 -2.83 -13.76 3.73
N ALA A 139 -3.15 -12.84 4.66
CA ALA A 139 -3.95 -13.13 5.85
C ALA A 139 -5.40 -13.54 5.52
N ILE A 140 -6.03 -12.88 4.53
CA ILE A 140 -7.39 -13.25 4.10
C ILE A 140 -7.40 -14.61 3.37
N GLU A 141 -6.32 -14.94 2.64
CA GLU A 141 -6.14 -16.23 1.97
C GLU A 141 -5.94 -17.38 2.98
N ARG A 142 -5.17 -17.14 4.05
CA ARG A 142 -4.96 -18.11 5.14
C ARG A 142 -6.16 -18.23 6.09
N GLY A 143 -7.17 -17.36 5.95
CA GLY A 143 -8.34 -17.33 6.83
C GLY A 143 -8.06 -16.74 8.21
N GLU A 144 -6.92 -16.07 8.39
CA GLU A 144 -6.53 -15.35 9.62
C GLU A 144 -7.30 -14.02 9.74
N LEU A 145 -7.79 -13.51 8.62
CA LEU A 145 -8.55 -12.26 8.54
C LEU A 145 -9.88 -12.49 7.83
N ILE A 146 -10.97 -11.99 8.41
CA ILE A 146 -12.28 -12.01 7.75
C ILE A 146 -12.45 -10.80 6.82
N PRO A 147 -13.26 -10.89 5.73
CA PRO A 147 -13.45 -9.79 4.78
C PRO A 147 -13.86 -8.46 5.38
N ALA A 148 -14.71 -8.47 6.41
CA ALA A 148 -15.15 -7.25 7.08
C ALA A 148 -13.99 -6.51 7.78
N THR A 149 -13.09 -7.27 8.43
CA THR A 149 -11.93 -6.71 9.14
C THR A 149 -10.82 -6.30 8.18
N PHE A 150 -10.72 -6.94 7.00
CA PHE A 150 -9.78 -6.57 5.94
C PHE A 150 -9.90 -5.10 5.53
N ALA A 151 -11.13 -4.65 5.25
CA ALA A 151 -11.39 -3.27 4.87
C ALA A 151 -10.98 -2.28 5.96
N VAL A 152 -11.34 -2.60 7.22
CA VAL A 152 -11.02 -1.77 8.38
C VAL A 152 -9.51 -1.66 8.57
N GLY A 153 -8.80 -2.79 8.54
CA GLY A 153 -7.35 -2.81 8.75
C GLY A 153 -6.57 -2.07 7.67
N ILE A 154 -6.96 -2.17 6.39
CA ILE A 154 -6.34 -1.38 5.32
C ILE A 154 -6.57 0.11 5.54
N THR A 155 -7.81 0.51 5.84
CA THR A 155 -8.12 1.92 6.08
C THR A 155 -7.37 2.45 7.30
N GLU A 156 -7.23 1.67 8.36
CA GLU A 156 -6.48 2.04 9.55
C GLU A 156 -4.97 2.23 9.26
N VAL A 157 -4.34 1.27 8.58
CA VAL A 157 -2.93 1.40 8.16
C VAL A 157 -2.74 2.61 7.24
N ALA A 158 -3.63 2.81 6.27
CA ALA A 158 -3.55 3.98 5.40
C ALA A 158 -3.71 5.31 6.17
N GLN A 159 -4.62 5.38 7.15
CA GLN A 159 -4.78 6.56 8.02
C GLN A 159 -3.55 6.82 8.89
N ARG A 160 -2.95 5.76 9.43
CA ARG A 160 -1.72 5.82 10.20
C ARG A 160 -0.59 6.40 9.38
N LEU A 161 -0.30 5.80 8.22
CA LEU A 161 0.73 6.27 7.30
C LEU A 161 0.45 7.70 6.79
N GLY A 162 -0.81 8.03 6.51
CA GLY A 162 -1.24 9.37 6.07
C GLY A 162 -1.03 10.46 7.13
N ARG A 163 -0.99 10.10 8.42
CA ARG A 163 -0.70 11.04 9.52
C ARG A 163 0.78 11.25 9.77
N VAL A 164 1.65 10.37 9.26
CA VAL A 164 3.10 10.50 9.44
C VAL A 164 3.59 11.71 8.66
N ARG A 165 4.16 12.67 9.38
CA ARG A 165 4.82 13.83 8.76
C ARG A 165 6.18 13.40 8.23
N ILE A 166 6.28 13.29 6.91
CA ILE A 166 7.54 12.97 6.24
C ILE A 166 8.38 14.26 6.15
N PRO A 167 9.59 14.30 6.75
CA PRO A 167 10.45 15.48 6.71
C PRO A 167 10.82 15.84 5.26
N GLN A 168 11.10 17.12 5.04
CA GLN A 168 11.73 17.57 3.80
C GLN A 168 13.14 17.01 3.72
N ALA A 169 13.60 16.70 2.51
CA ALA A 169 15.01 16.39 2.32
C ALA A 169 15.81 17.62 2.78
N ALA A 170 16.76 17.43 3.68
CA ALA A 170 17.60 18.55 4.11
C ALA A 170 18.35 19.07 2.87
N ALA A 171 18.15 20.35 2.53
CA ALA A 171 18.93 20.99 1.49
C ALA A 171 20.40 21.00 1.95
N THR A 172 21.20 20.07 1.43
CA THR A 172 22.66 20.08 1.53
C THR A 172 23.27 21.09 0.58
#